data_AF-A0A353E7E3-F1
#
_entry.id   AF-A0A353E7E3-F1
#
_cell.length_a   1.000
_cell.length_b   1.000
_cell.length_c   1.000
_cell.angle_alpha   90.00
_cell.angle_beta   90.00
_cell.angle_gamma   90.00
#
_symmetry.space_group_name_H-M   'P 1'
#
loop_
_entity.id
_entity.type
_entity.pdbx_description
1 polymer ?
#
loop_
_entity_poly.entity_id
_entity_poly.type
_entity_poly.pdbx_seq_one_letter_code
_entity_poly.pdbx_strand_id
1 'polypeptide(L)'
;MTEIIHTFLQEHLYRAALIIALCMGALVVSMAVDLFFGIKKAKENGEATTSRGFKKTCDKARKYFSPFMVAVCIDLIACTVLPFPVFSMIWAGYCVFCEFVSVREKSWQKAEIRKQERTVSILLENKDDLAKAMFEIMKQAKEEEKA
;
A
#
# COMPACT_ATOMS: atom_id res chain seq x y z
N MET A 1 -18.82 36.17 23.26
CA MET A 1 -18.50 34.73 23.15
C MET A 1 -18.68 34.21 21.74
N THR A 2 -19.82 34.46 21.10
CA THR A 2 -20.11 34.00 19.72
C THR A 2 -19.12 34.51 18.68
N GLU A 3 -18.74 35.80 18.75
CA GLU A 3 -17.72 36.41 17.88
C GLU A 3 -16.35 35.71 18.00
N ILE A 4 -15.87 35.50 19.23
CA ILE A 4 -14.58 34.84 19.52
C ILE A 4 -14.59 33.39 19.01
N ILE A 5 -15.70 32.69 19.20
CA ILE A 5 -15.89 31.32 18.71
C ILE A 5 -15.91 31.29 17.18
N HIS A 6 -16.58 32.24 16.53
CA HIS A 6 -16.60 32.36 15.08
C HIS A 6 -15.22 32.68 14.49
N THR A 7 -14.46 33.62 15.08
CA THR A 7 -13.11 33.93 14.60
C THR A 7 -12.16 32.74 14.79
N PHE A 8 -12.25 32.05 15.93
CA PHE A 8 -11.43 30.88 16.22
C PHE A 8 -11.77 29.71 15.29
N LEU A 9 -13.06 29.40 15.09
CA LEU A 9 -13.50 28.38 14.13
C LEU A 9 -13.06 28.75 12.72
N GLN A 10 -13.26 30.00 12.30
CA GLN A 10 -13.03 30.38 10.91
C GLN A 10 -11.54 30.44 10.55
N GLU A 11 -10.67 30.90 11.45
CA GLU A 11 -9.23 30.91 11.17
C GLU A 11 -8.56 29.54 11.33
N HIS A 12 -8.83 28.82 12.43
CA HIS A 12 -8.14 27.55 12.69
C HIS A 12 -8.70 26.40 11.85
N LEU A 13 -10.03 26.31 11.71
CA LEU A 13 -10.64 25.23 10.94
C LEU A 13 -10.37 25.40 9.44
N TYR A 14 -10.40 26.64 8.91
CA TYR A 14 -10.14 26.89 7.50
C TYR A 14 -8.68 26.59 7.13
N ARG A 15 -7.72 27.01 7.96
CA ARG A 15 -6.30 26.68 7.77
C ARG A 15 -6.06 25.17 7.86
N ALA A 16 -6.65 24.49 8.85
CA ALA A 16 -6.55 23.04 8.96
C ALA A 16 -7.16 22.32 7.75
N ALA A 17 -8.36 22.73 7.32
CA ALA A 17 -9.02 22.17 6.15
C ALA A 17 -8.22 22.36 4.86
N LEU A 18 -7.60 23.53 4.68
CA LEU A 18 -6.74 23.82 3.52
C LEU A 18 -5.50 22.93 3.49
N ILE A 19 -4.84 22.74 4.64
CA ILE A 19 -3.67 21.85 4.75
C ILE A 19 -4.08 20.40 4.51
N ILE A 20 -5.20 19.94 5.09
CA ILE A 20 -5.73 18.58 4.86
C ILE A 20 -6.03 18.36 3.37
N ALA A 21 -6.62 19.35 2.68
CA ALA A 21 -6.87 19.28 1.25
C ALA A 21 -5.57 19.17 0.43
N LEU A 22 -4.53 19.93 0.80
CA LEU A 22 -3.21 19.82 0.18
C LEU A 22 -2.57 18.44 0.43
N CYS A 23 -2.66 17.91 1.64
CA CYS A 23 -2.18 16.57 1.99
C CYS A 23 -2.89 15.49 1.17
N MET A 24 -4.23 15.58 1.05
CA MET A 24 -5.01 14.66 0.23
C MET A 24 -4.63 14.78 -1.25
N GLY A 25 -4.46 16.00 -1.76
CA GLY A 25 -3.98 16.25 -3.12
C GLY A 25 -2.62 15.61 -3.38
N ALA A 26 -1.66 15.78 -2.48
CA ALA A 26 -0.33 15.17 -2.58
C ALA A 26 -0.39 13.63 -2.61
N LEU A 27 -1.27 13.02 -1.81
CA LEU A 27 -1.55 11.58 -1.80
C LEU A 27 -2.10 11.10 -3.15
N VAL A 28 -3.08 11.82 -3.72
CA VAL A 28 -3.65 11.47 -5.03
C VAL A 28 -2.60 11.60 -6.12
N VAL A 29 -1.80 12.67 -6.11
CA VAL A 29 -0.73 12.90 -7.08
C VAL A 29 0.34 11.81 -6.98
N SER A 30 0.79 11.43 -5.78
CA SER A 30 1.80 10.37 -5.62
C SER A 30 1.30 9.02 -6.14
N MET A 31 0.04 8.66 -5.87
CA MET A 31 -0.59 7.45 -6.39
C MET A 31 -0.78 7.50 -7.92
N ALA A 32 -1.10 8.67 -8.49
CA ALA A 32 -1.23 8.85 -9.94
C ALA A 32 0.12 8.68 -10.65
N VAL A 33 1.19 9.24 -10.07
CA VAL A 33 2.56 9.06 -10.56
C VAL A 33 2.95 7.59 -10.51
N ASP A 34 2.70 6.89 -9.39
CA ASP A 34 3.05 5.47 -9.25
C ASP A 34 2.28 4.58 -10.26
N LEU A 35 1.02 4.94 -10.58
CA LEU A 35 0.23 4.29 -11.63
C LEU A 35 0.79 4.57 -13.04
N PHE A 36 1.12 5.82 -13.36
CA PHE A 36 1.63 6.20 -14.68
C PHE A 36 2.96 5.51 -14.99
N PHE A 37 3.91 5.54 -14.06
CA PHE A 37 5.18 4.81 -14.18
C PHE A 37 4.97 3.30 -14.23
N GLY A 38 3.99 2.78 -13.47
CA GLY A 38 3.60 1.37 -13.54
C GLY A 38 3.09 0.94 -14.92
N ILE A 39 2.24 1.76 -15.55
CA ILE A 39 1.69 1.50 -16.90
C ILE A 39 2.78 1.60 -17.96
N LYS A 40 3.60 2.66 -17.91
CA LYS A 40 4.69 2.87 -18.89
C LYS A 40 5.64 1.67 -18.89
N LYS A 41 6.06 1.22 -17.70
CA LYS A 41 7.00 0.10 -17.55
C LYS A 41 6.39 -1.26 -17.90
N ALA A 42 5.09 -1.47 -17.64
CA ALA A 42 4.40 -2.68 -18.09
C ALA A 42 4.34 -2.76 -19.63
N LYS A 43 4.12 -1.62 -20.29
CA LYS A 43 4.11 -1.51 -21.75
C LYS A 43 5.50 -1.77 -22.36
N GLU A 44 6.56 -1.25 -21.75
CA GLU A 44 7.95 -1.50 -22.16
C GLU A 44 8.34 -2.99 -22.04
N ASN A 45 7.85 -3.68 -21.01
CA ASN A 45 8.12 -5.11 -20.79
C ASN A 45 7.21 -6.05 -21.59
N GLY A 46 6.30 -5.53 -22.42
CA GLY A 46 5.33 -6.35 -23.17
C GLY A 46 4.33 -7.12 -22.29
N GLU A 47 4.18 -6.77 -21.01
CA GLU A 47 3.20 -7.37 -20.13
C GLU A 47 1.82 -6.76 -20.38
N ALA A 48 0.77 -7.59 -20.41
CA ALA A 48 -0.59 -7.11 -20.62
C ALA A 48 -1.00 -6.13 -19.49
N THR A 49 -1.25 -4.86 -19.86
CA THR A 49 -1.84 -3.83 -19.00
C THR A 49 -3.31 -4.17 -18.73
N THR A 50 -3.54 -5.17 -17.89
CA THR A 50 -4.87 -5.69 -17.55
C THR A 50 -5.49 -4.94 -16.38
N SER A 51 -6.82 -5.08 -16.21
CA SER A 51 -7.62 -4.52 -15.11
C SER A 51 -7.08 -4.81 -13.69
N ARG A 52 -6.20 -5.81 -13.55
CA ARG A 52 -5.47 -6.12 -12.32
C ARG A 52 -4.58 -4.96 -11.85
N GLY A 53 -3.97 -4.19 -12.75
CA GLY A 53 -3.14 -3.03 -12.40
C GLY A 53 -3.96 -1.95 -11.69
N PHE A 54 -5.13 -1.63 -12.25
CA PHE A 54 -6.06 -0.68 -11.66
C PHE A 54 -6.64 -1.16 -10.32
N LYS A 55 -7.02 -2.44 -10.20
CA LYS A 55 -7.47 -3.01 -8.93
C LYS A 55 -6.43 -2.85 -7.81
N LYS A 56 -5.15 -3.10 -8.11
CA LYS A 56 -4.06 -2.91 -7.14
C LYS A 56 -3.93 -1.45 -6.69
N THR A 57 -4.12 -0.49 -7.60
CA THR A 57 -4.12 0.94 -7.23
C THR A 57 -5.32 1.30 -6.37
N CYS A 58 -6.51 0.77 -6.65
CA CYS A 58 -7.69 0.96 -5.79
C CYS A 58 -7.48 0.36 -4.39
N ASP A 59 -6.88 -0.82 -4.28
CA ASP A 59 -6.55 -1.43 -2.99
C ASP A 59 -5.53 -0.59 -2.22
N LYS A 60 -4.54 -0.01 -2.92
CA LYS A 60 -3.57 0.94 -2.35
C LYS A 60 -4.25 2.19 -1.83
N ALA A 61 -5.12 2.80 -2.65
CA ALA A 61 -5.89 3.97 -2.27
C ALA A 61 -6.72 3.70 -1.02
N ARG A 62 -7.40 2.56 -0.94
CA ARG A 62 -8.14 2.16 0.27
C ARG A 62 -7.24 2.04 1.50
N LYS A 63 -6.06 1.42 1.35
CA LYS A 63 -5.09 1.25 2.46
C LYS A 63 -4.53 2.57 2.98
N TYR A 64 -4.34 3.57 2.13
CA TYR A 64 -3.86 4.89 2.57
C TYR A 64 -4.99 5.79 3.05
N PHE A 65 -6.18 5.68 2.45
CA PHE A 65 -7.32 6.53 2.78
C PHE A 65 -7.93 6.19 4.13
N SER A 66 -8.05 4.91 4.49
CA SER A 66 -8.60 4.50 5.80
C SER A 66 -7.86 5.13 7.00
N PRO A 67 -6.53 4.98 7.14
CA PRO A 67 -5.77 5.65 8.22
C PRO A 67 -5.68 7.17 8.06
N PHE A 68 -5.66 7.70 6.82
CA PHE A 68 -5.68 9.15 6.61
C PHE A 68 -6.97 9.80 7.13
N MET A 69 -8.13 9.17 6.92
CA MET A 69 -9.40 9.65 7.46
C MET A 69 -9.41 9.67 9.00
N VAL A 70 -8.80 8.66 9.63
CA VAL A 70 -8.65 8.64 11.10
C VAL A 70 -7.74 9.78 11.57
N ALA A 71 -6.62 10.03 10.87
CA ALA A 71 -5.72 11.13 11.18
C ALA A 71 -6.41 12.50 11.06
N VAL A 72 -7.23 12.71 10.03
CA VAL A 72 -8.05 13.91 9.87
C VAL A 72 -9.01 14.11 11.05
N CYS A 73 -9.68 13.06 11.50
CA CYS A 73 -10.57 13.15 12.68
C CYS A 73 -9.79 13.53 13.95
N ILE A 74 -8.59 12.99 14.14
CA ILE A 74 -7.72 13.35 15.28
C ILE A 74 -7.30 14.81 15.18
N ASP A 75 -6.90 15.29 13.99
CA ASP A 75 -6.53 16.68 13.77
C ASP A 75 -7.69 17.66 13.99
N LEU A 76 -8.91 17.27 13.63
CA LEU A 76 -10.12 18.08 13.89
C LEU A 76 -10.43 18.19 15.38
N ILE A 77 -10.17 17.15 16.18
CA ILE A 77 -10.31 17.22 17.65
C ILE A 77 -9.16 18.04 18.24
N ALA A 78 -7.95 17.82 17.74
CA ALA A 78 -6.74 18.48 18.19
C ALA A 78 -6.64 19.95 17.75
N CYS A 79 -7.48 20.43 16.82
CA CYS A 79 -7.46 21.83 16.35
C CYS A 79 -7.69 22.86 17.47
N THR A 80 -8.25 22.42 18.60
CA THR A 80 -8.44 23.23 19.81
C THR A 80 -7.13 23.51 20.56
N VAL A 81 -6.10 22.68 20.36
CA VAL A 81 -4.80 22.74 21.05
C VAL A 81 -3.66 23.01 20.07
N LEU A 82 -3.74 22.42 18.87
CA LEU A 82 -2.74 22.53 17.83
C LEU A 82 -3.26 23.40 16.68
N PRO A 83 -2.51 24.45 16.27
CA PRO A 83 -2.92 25.32 15.18
C PRO A 83 -2.78 24.68 13.78
N PHE A 84 -2.18 23.50 13.68
CA PHE A 84 -1.92 22.80 12.42
C PHE A 84 -2.30 21.31 12.50
N PRO A 85 -2.78 20.70 11.41
CA PRO A 85 -3.17 19.28 11.36
C PRO A 85 -1.94 18.38 11.21
N VAL A 86 -1.17 18.24 12.29
CA VAL A 86 0.13 17.56 12.29
C VAL A 86 0.02 16.07 11.94
N PHE A 87 -1.04 15.39 12.36
CA PHE A 87 -1.18 13.95 12.15
C PHE A 87 -1.40 13.62 10.66
N SER A 88 -2.25 14.38 9.98
CA SER A 88 -2.51 14.27 8.54
C SER A 88 -1.27 14.59 7.71
N MET A 89 -0.47 15.58 8.14
CA MET A 89 0.79 15.90 7.46
C MET A 89 1.82 14.77 7.58
N ILE A 90 2.01 14.21 8.79
CA ILE A 90 2.93 13.09 9.00
C ILE A 90 2.49 11.88 8.17
N TRP A 91 1.19 11.56 8.20
CA TRP A 91 0.66 10.42 7.45
C TRP A 91 0.81 10.60 5.94
N ALA A 92 0.45 11.77 5.41
CA ALA A 92 0.61 12.08 3.99
C ALA A 92 2.08 12.04 3.57
N GLY A 93 2.99 12.58 4.38
CA GLY A 93 4.43 12.52 4.15
C GLY A 93 4.94 11.08 4.10
N TYR A 94 4.52 10.23 5.04
CA TYR A 94 4.84 8.80 5.04
C TYR A 94 4.33 8.11 3.77
N CYS A 95 3.07 8.34 3.37
CA CYS A 95 2.52 7.76 2.15
C CYS A 95 3.28 8.19 0.90
N VAL A 96 3.59 9.48 0.75
CA VAL A 96 4.39 9.99 -0.39
C VAL A 96 5.78 9.36 -0.41
N PHE A 97 6.42 9.21 0.75
CA PHE A 97 7.71 8.54 0.86
C PHE A 97 7.65 7.06 0.46
N CYS A 98 6.65 6.32 0.94
CA CYS A 98 6.44 4.91 0.56
C CYS A 98 6.23 4.75 -0.95
N GLU A 99 5.42 5.63 -1.57
CA GLU A 99 5.22 5.63 -3.01
C GLU A 99 6.52 5.94 -3.76
N PHE A 100 7.26 6.94 -3.32
CA PHE A 100 8.54 7.31 -3.93
C PHE A 100 9.56 6.16 -3.90
N VAL A 101 9.69 5.48 -2.77
CA VAL A 101 10.54 4.28 -2.65
C VAL A 101 10.00 3.16 -3.55
N SER A 102 8.68 2.97 -3.62
CA SER A 102 8.05 1.96 -4.49
C SER A 102 8.31 2.19 -5.98
N VAL A 103 8.36 3.43 -6.44
CA VAL A 103 8.75 3.77 -7.83
C VAL A 103 10.19 3.32 -8.09
N ARG A 104 11.09 3.50 -7.10
CA ARG A 104 12.53 3.23 -7.25
C ARG A 104 12.90 1.75 -7.19
N GLU A 105 12.22 0.92 -6.41
CA GLU A 105 12.56 -0.51 -6.24
C GLU A 105 12.16 -1.42 -7.43
N LYS A 106 11.31 -0.95 -8.35
CA LYS A 106 10.51 -1.82 -9.25
C LYS A 106 11.25 -2.55 -10.41
N SER A 107 12.57 -2.57 -10.52
CA SER A 107 13.25 -3.24 -11.65
C SER A 107 13.55 -4.73 -11.41
N TRP A 108 13.96 -5.11 -10.20
CA TRP A 108 14.54 -6.45 -9.96
C TRP A 108 13.65 -7.37 -9.10
N GLN A 109 13.03 -6.87 -8.02
CA GLN A 109 12.26 -7.71 -7.09
C GLN A 109 10.89 -8.22 -7.62
N LYS A 110 10.26 -7.52 -8.57
CA LYS A 110 8.92 -7.90 -9.09
C LYS A 110 8.92 -9.14 -9.99
N ALA A 111 10.04 -9.46 -10.63
CA ALA A 111 10.19 -10.70 -11.39
C ALA A 111 10.26 -11.92 -10.46
N GLU A 112 10.87 -11.74 -9.29
CA GLU A 112 11.10 -12.79 -8.30
C GLU A 112 9.83 -13.15 -7.52
N ILE A 113 9.06 -12.13 -7.11
CA ILE A 113 7.76 -12.34 -6.42
C ILE A 113 6.74 -13.03 -7.34
N ARG A 114 6.70 -12.69 -8.64
CA ARG A 114 5.81 -13.39 -9.60
C ARG A 114 6.26 -14.82 -9.91
N LYS A 115 7.57 -15.09 -9.86
CA LYS A 115 8.10 -16.47 -9.89
C LYS A 115 7.66 -17.23 -8.64
N GLN A 116 7.81 -16.65 -7.44
CA GLN A 116 7.41 -17.26 -6.18
C GLN A 116 5.89 -17.51 -6.09
N GLU A 117 5.04 -16.56 -6.49
CA GLU A 117 3.58 -16.76 -6.50
C GLU A 117 3.15 -17.91 -7.41
N ARG A 118 3.77 -18.05 -8.61
CA ARG A 118 3.53 -19.20 -9.49
C ARG A 118 4.08 -20.51 -8.92
N THR A 119 5.26 -20.49 -8.33
CA THR A 119 5.85 -21.68 -7.71
C THR A 119 4.98 -22.16 -6.54
N VAL A 120 4.48 -21.25 -5.71
CA VAL A 120 3.58 -21.56 -4.60
C VAL A 120 2.22 -22.06 -5.09
N SER A 121 1.65 -21.50 -6.16
CA SER A 121 0.37 -22.00 -6.69
C SER A 121 0.51 -23.41 -7.29
N ILE A 122 1.60 -23.70 -8.01
CA ILE A 122 1.88 -25.03 -8.56
C ILE A 122 2.15 -26.05 -7.43
N LEU A 123 2.85 -25.64 -6.37
CA LEU A 123 3.04 -26.45 -5.15
C LEU A 123 1.73 -26.70 -4.39
N LEU A 124 0.80 -25.73 -4.38
CA LEU A 124 -0.50 -25.86 -3.75
C LEU A 124 -1.48 -26.71 -4.57
N GLU A 125 -1.39 -26.72 -5.90
CA GLU A 125 -2.16 -27.60 -6.77
C GLU A 125 -1.67 -29.06 -6.69
N ASN A 126 -0.37 -29.28 -6.52
CA ASN A 126 0.24 -30.62 -6.39
C ASN A 126 0.49 -31.06 -4.95
N LYS A 127 -0.31 -30.60 -3.97
CA LYS A 127 -0.18 -31.01 -2.56
C LYS A 127 -0.20 -32.52 -2.36
N ASP A 128 -1.02 -33.21 -3.13
CA ASP A 128 -1.17 -34.66 -3.05
C ASP A 128 0.06 -35.39 -3.59
N ASP A 129 0.70 -34.86 -4.64
CA ASP A 129 1.94 -35.42 -5.19
C ASP A 129 3.16 -35.11 -4.31
N LEU A 130 3.21 -33.92 -3.70
CA LEU A 130 4.24 -33.57 -2.73
C LEU A 130 4.16 -34.47 -1.49
N ALA A 131 2.94 -34.73 -0.99
CA ALA A 131 2.71 -35.61 0.14
C ALA A 131 3.12 -37.06 -0.17
N LYS A 132 2.83 -37.56 -1.38
CA LYS A 132 3.26 -38.89 -1.83
C LYS A 132 4.79 -38.99 -1.96
N ALA A 133 5.44 -38.00 -2.58
CA ALA A 133 6.89 -37.98 -2.72
C ALA A 133 7.60 -37.92 -1.35
N MET A 134 7.10 -37.11 -0.40
CA MET A 134 7.64 -37.09 0.96
C MET A 134 7.41 -38.43 1.70
N PHE A 135 6.26 -39.07 1.49
CA PHE A 135 5.96 -40.37 2.07
C PHE A 135 6.88 -41.47 1.53
N GLU A 136 7.17 -41.47 0.23
CA GLU A 136 8.12 -42.41 -0.39
C GLU A 136 9.54 -42.21 0.12
N ILE A 137 10.00 -40.96 0.23
CA ILE A 137 11.33 -40.64 0.80
C ILE A 137 11.41 -41.09 2.27
N MET A 138 10.38 -40.82 3.08
CA MET A 138 10.32 -41.30 4.46
C MET A 138 10.30 -42.83 4.55
N LYS A 139 9.64 -43.50 3.62
CA LYS A 139 9.58 -44.97 3.58
C LYS A 139 10.95 -45.56 3.21
N GLN A 140 11.61 -45.02 2.20
CA GLN A 140 12.96 -45.43 1.79
C GLN A 140 13.97 -45.23 2.90
N ALA A 141 13.97 -44.06 3.56
CA ALA A 141 14.86 -43.78 4.69
C ALA A 141 14.66 -44.79 5.85
N LYS A 142 13.42 -45.24 6.08
CA LYS A 142 13.09 -46.20 7.14
C LYS A 142 13.41 -47.65 6.77
N GLU A 143 13.51 -47.95 5.48
CA GLU A 143 13.95 -49.25 4.96
C GLU A 143 15.49 -49.33 4.94
N GLU A 144 16.19 -48.22 4.65
CA GLU A 144 17.64 -48.11 4.74
C GLU A 144 18.17 -48.15 6.19
N GLU A 145 17.42 -47.63 7.17
CA GLU A 145 17.78 -47.70 8.60
C GLU A 145 17.56 -49.11 9.22
N LYS A 146 16.89 -50.02 8.50
CA LYS A 146 16.60 -51.39 8.94
C LYS A 146 17.45 -52.47 8.26
N ALA A 147 18.34 -52.08 7.34
CA ALA A 147 19.33 -52.95 6.69
C ALA A 147 20.69 -52.85 7.41
#